data_AF-A0A286DF16-F1
#
_entry.id   AF-A0A286DF16-F1
#
_cell.length_a   1.000
_cell.length_b   1.000
_cell.length_c   1.000
_cell.angle_alpha   90.00
_cell.angle_beta   90.00
_cell.angle_gamma   90.00
#
_symmetry.space_group_name_H-M   'P 1'
#
loop_
_entity.id
_entity.type
_entity.pdbx_description
1 polymer ?
#
loop_
_entity_poly.entity_id
_entity_poly.type
_entity_poly.pdbx_seq_one_letter_code
_entity_poly.pdbx_strand_id
1 'polypeptide(L)'
;MKPIIMLMLCALLVFPGAASATGAVPAMPTPQQAQTTYLVLYRPGPAWAAGKPIRQQPPKEHGRYMLELFKQGKLRSAGPFEDDSGAAVVLLAVDAAEAEALVAADPAVAEGVFRYQIHPWSPVPWQQYVRD
;
A
#
# COMPACT_ATOMS: atom_id res chain seq x y z
N MET A 1 23.71 -74.27 38.47
CA MET A 1 22.50 -73.53 38.91
C MET A 1 22.87 -72.05 39.03
N LYS A 2 22.03 -71.16 38.46
CA LYS A 2 22.12 -69.68 38.25
C LYS A 2 22.59 -68.88 39.49
N PRO A 3 23.01 -67.58 39.41
CA PRO A 3 22.65 -66.53 38.42
C PRO A 3 23.82 -65.61 37.93
N ILE A 4 23.82 -65.18 36.66
CA ILE A 4 23.34 -63.88 36.12
C ILE A 4 23.83 -62.66 36.93
N ILE A 5 24.97 -62.11 36.51
CA ILE A 5 25.51 -60.81 36.92
C ILE A 5 25.24 -59.82 35.79
N MET A 6 24.33 -58.88 36.04
CA MET A 6 24.11 -57.67 35.25
C MET A 6 24.76 -56.52 36.02
N LEU A 7 25.90 -56.01 35.55
CA LEU A 7 26.41 -54.73 36.02
C LEU A 7 27.12 -54.01 34.88
N MET A 8 26.42 -53.00 34.34
CA MET A 8 26.95 -52.04 33.37
C MET A 8 28.10 -51.25 33.99
N LEU A 9 29.23 -51.17 33.28
CA LEU A 9 30.34 -50.29 33.61
C LEU A 9 30.37 -49.08 32.65
N CYS A 10 30.26 -47.91 33.26
CA CYS A 10 30.47 -46.54 32.81
C CYS A 10 31.21 -46.33 31.47
N ALA A 11 30.52 -45.72 30.50
CA ALA A 11 31.16 -44.84 29.52
C ALA A 11 31.03 -43.39 30.02
N LEU A 12 32.16 -42.78 30.37
CA LEU A 12 32.30 -41.34 30.60
C LEU A 12 32.10 -40.62 29.27
N LEU A 13 31.01 -39.84 29.15
CA LEU A 13 30.89 -38.82 28.13
C LEU A 13 30.96 -37.43 28.76
N VAL A 14 31.73 -36.61 28.05
CA VAL A 14 32.31 -35.33 28.42
C VAL A 14 31.27 -34.22 28.33
N PHE A 15 31.28 -33.42 29.40
CA PHE A 15 30.83 -32.06 29.67
C PHE A 15 29.62 -31.39 28.97
N PRO A 16 28.90 -30.56 29.75
CA PRO A 16 27.65 -29.92 29.39
C PRO A 16 27.90 -28.57 28.70
N GLY A 17 27.13 -28.31 27.66
CA GLY A 17 26.99 -26.98 27.08
C GLY A 17 25.57 -26.86 26.56
N ALA A 18 24.67 -26.41 27.42
CA ALA A 18 23.32 -26.07 27.02
C ALA A 18 23.39 -24.95 25.98
N ALA A 19 23.23 -25.29 24.72
CA ALA A 19 22.96 -24.32 23.67
C ALA A 19 21.59 -23.70 24.01
N SER A 20 21.61 -22.48 24.55
CA SER A 20 20.42 -21.65 24.64
C SER A 20 19.87 -21.49 23.23
N ALA A 21 18.76 -22.15 22.95
CA ALA A 21 17.92 -21.83 21.82
C ALA A 21 17.52 -20.35 21.97
N THR A 22 18.20 -19.47 21.25
CA THR A 22 17.67 -18.14 20.94
C THR A 22 16.41 -18.37 20.16
N GLY A 23 15.27 -18.40 20.86
CA GLY A 23 13.98 -18.22 20.23
C GLY A 23 14.07 -16.91 19.45
N ALA A 24 14.01 -17.01 18.13
CA ALA A 24 13.68 -15.87 17.31
C ALA A 24 12.32 -15.41 17.82
N VAL A 25 12.31 -14.30 18.56
CA VAL A 25 11.10 -13.54 18.81
C VAL A 25 10.48 -13.35 17.42
N PRO A 26 9.23 -13.80 17.18
CA PRO A 26 8.57 -13.43 15.95
C PRO A 26 8.63 -11.91 15.90
N ALA A 27 9.23 -11.37 14.84
CA ALA A 27 9.24 -9.93 14.63
C ALA A 27 7.79 -9.48 14.76
N MET A 28 7.50 -8.65 15.77
CA MET A 28 6.20 -8.00 15.83
C MET A 28 5.98 -7.35 14.47
N PRO A 29 4.78 -7.44 13.88
CA PRO A 29 4.50 -6.67 12.67
C PRO A 29 4.91 -5.23 12.96
N THR A 30 5.85 -4.71 12.17
CA THR A 30 6.20 -3.30 12.18
C THR A 30 4.89 -2.53 12.18
N PRO A 31 4.68 -1.53 13.05
CA PRO A 31 3.46 -0.73 13.01
C PRO A 31 3.26 -0.33 11.55
N GLN A 32 2.19 -0.84 10.92
CA GLN A 32 1.79 -0.43 9.59
C GLN A 32 1.71 1.08 9.68
N GLN A 33 2.66 1.79 9.05
CA GLN A 33 2.73 3.24 9.22
C GLN A 33 1.36 3.80 8.85
N ALA A 34 0.81 4.62 9.75
CA ALA A 34 -0.53 5.17 9.56
C ALA A 34 -0.55 5.95 8.25
N GLN A 35 -1.34 5.46 7.28
CA GLN A 35 -1.48 6.13 6.00
C GLN A 35 -2.45 7.29 6.15
N THR A 36 -2.05 8.45 5.62
CA THR A 36 -2.92 9.61 5.46
C THR A 36 -3.69 9.47 4.15
N THR A 37 -4.97 9.85 4.17
CA THR A 37 -5.78 9.91 2.96
C THR A 37 -5.54 11.24 2.24
N TYR A 38 -5.40 11.21 0.93
CA TYR A 38 -5.26 12.40 0.09
C TYR A 38 -6.35 12.42 -0.99
N LEU A 39 -6.97 13.58 -1.18
CA LEU A 39 -7.86 13.84 -2.31
C LEU A 39 -7.08 14.57 -3.39
N VAL A 40 -7.03 13.98 -4.58
CA VAL A 40 -6.42 14.56 -5.77
C VAL A 40 -7.53 14.94 -6.75
N LEU A 41 -7.48 16.15 -7.25
CA LEU A 41 -8.38 16.68 -8.27
C LEU A 41 -7.60 16.89 -9.56
N TYR A 42 -7.88 16.06 -10.56
CA TYR A 42 -7.34 16.24 -11.91
C TYR A 42 -8.20 17.21 -12.72
N ARG A 43 -7.54 18.03 -13.53
CA ARG A 43 -8.14 18.96 -14.49
C ARG A 43 -7.44 18.83 -15.84
N PRO A 44 -8.10 19.24 -16.95
CA PRO A 44 -7.44 19.34 -18.25
C PRO A 44 -6.14 20.13 -18.17
N GLY A 45 -5.06 19.51 -18.62
CA GLY A 45 -3.73 20.09 -18.77
C GLY A 45 -3.46 20.55 -20.21
N PRO A 46 -2.27 21.10 -20.49
CA PRO A 46 -1.91 21.62 -21.80
C PRO A 46 -1.93 20.60 -22.94
N ALA A 47 -1.70 19.31 -22.65
CA ALA A 47 -1.71 18.24 -23.65
C ALA A 47 -3.09 17.58 -23.80
N TRP A 48 -4.13 18.11 -23.14
CA TRP A 48 -5.49 17.60 -23.29
C TRP A 48 -5.97 17.70 -24.74
N ALA A 49 -6.52 16.60 -25.27
CA ALA A 49 -7.08 16.58 -26.60
C ALA A 49 -8.40 17.37 -26.63
N ALA A 50 -8.37 18.55 -27.26
CA ALA A 50 -9.53 19.43 -27.36
C ALA A 50 -10.73 18.74 -28.02
N GLY A 51 -11.93 19.02 -27.50
CA GLY A 51 -13.19 18.46 -28.01
C GLY A 51 -13.43 16.98 -27.69
N LYS A 52 -12.54 16.34 -26.92
CA LYS A 52 -12.71 14.95 -26.46
C LYS A 52 -13.07 14.88 -24.98
N PRO A 53 -14.02 14.01 -24.57
CA PRO A 53 -14.35 13.78 -23.17
C PRO A 53 -13.19 13.08 -22.44
N ILE A 54 -13.19 13.10 -21.11
CA ILE A 54 -12.09 12.56 -20.31
C ILE A 54 -11.87 11.06 -20.56
N ARG A 55 -12.95 10.33 -20.80
CA ARG A 55 -12.91 8.88 -21.10
C ARG A 55 -12.25 8.57 -22.45
N GLN A 56 -12.09 9.57 -23.31
CA GLN A 56 -11.38 9.46 -24.59
C GLN A 56 -10.02 10.17 -24.57
N GLN A 57 -9.61 10.72 -23.42
CA GLN A 57 -8.24 11.20 -23.27
C GLN A 57 -7.31 9.98 -23.30
N PRO A 58 -6.26 9.99 -24.11
CA PRO A 58 -5.33 8.87 -24.20
C PRO A 58 -4.38 8.95 -23.00
N PRO A 59 -4.58 8.12 -21.97
CA PRO A 59 -3.46 7.31 -21.49
C PRO A 59 -3.93 5.92 -21.03
N LYS A 60 -3.81 4.91 -21.90
CA LYS A 60 -3.92 3.50 -21.49
C LYS A 60 -3.01 3.20 -20.29
N GLU A 61 -1.84 3.83 -20.28
CA GLU A 61 -0.84 3.70 -19.22
C GLU A 61 -1.28 4.31 -17.89
N HIS A 62 -2.09 5.39 -17.89
CA HIS A 62 -2.71 5.91 -16.67
C HIS A 62 -3.66 4.88 -16.05
N GLY A 63 -4.52 4.26 -16.85
CA GLY A 63 -5.41 3.20 -16.36
C GLY A 63 -4.64 2.03 -15.75
N ARG A 64 -3.52 1.62 -16.38
CA ARG A 64 -2.62 0.60 -15.84
C ARG A 64 -1.96 1.06 -14.54
N TYR A 65 -1.49 2.29 -14.47
CA TYR A 65 -0.89 2.87 -13.28
C TYR A 65 -1.86 2.90 -12.09
N MET A 66 -3.10 3.36 -12.31
CA MET A 66 -4.16 3.36 -11.29
C MET A 66 -4.48 1.95 -10.79
N LEU A 67 -4.53 0.97 -11.70
CA LEU A 67 -4.72 -0.43 -11.32
C LEU A 67 -3.57 -0.96 -10.45
N GLU A 68 -2.32 -0.61 -10.76
CA GLU A 68 -1.18 -1.01 -9.94
C GLU A 68 -1.20 -0.34 -8.56
N LEU A 69 -1.56 0.94 -8.47
CA LEU A 69 -1.74 1.62 -7.18
C LEU A 69 -2.84 0.97 -6.33
N PHE A 70 -3.94 0.54 -6.95
CA PHE A 70 -5.01 -0.18 -6.27
C PHE A 70 -4.51 -1.52 -5.72
N LYS A 71 -3.78 -2.30 -6.52
CA LYS A 71 -3.19 -3.59 -6.07
C LYS A 71 -2.20 -3.41 -4.91
N GLN A 72 -1.49 -2.28 -4.85
CA GLN A 72 -0.55 -1.93 -3.78
C GLN A 72 -1.23 -1.37 -2.52
N GLY A 73 -2.55 -1.19 -2.54
CA GLY A 73 -3.28 -0.56 -1.43
C GLY A 73 -3.02 0.95 -1.29
N LYS A 74 -2.48 1.59 -2.33
CA LYS A 74 -2.20 3.05 -2.35
C LYS A 74 -3.33 3.86 -2.97
N LEU A 75 -4.28 3.21 -3.64
CA LEU A 75 -5.47 3.84 -4.23
C LEU A 75 -6.73 3.29 -3.56
N ARG A 76 -7.58 4.18 -3.05
CA ARG A 76 -8.87 3.83 -2.44
C ARG A 76 -10.02 3.93 -3.44
N SER A 77 -10.06 4.98 -4.24
CA SER A 77 -11.06 5.19 -5.30
C SER A 77 -10.54 6.17 -6.35
N ALA A 78 -11.01 6.03 -7.58
CA ALA A 78 -10.73 6.96 -8.67
C ALA A 78 -11.88 6.98 -9.66
N GLY A 79 -12.10 8.12 -10.31
CA GLY A 79 -13.05 8.21 -11.42
C GLY A 79 -13.14 9.61 -12.02
N PRO A 80 -13.55 9.70 -13.30
CA PRO A 80 -13.88 10.97 -13.92
C PRO A 80 -15.14 11.58 -13.31
N PHE A 81 -15.24 12.91 -13.38
CA PHE A 81 -16.51 13.59 -13.18
C PHE A 81 -17.42 13.38 -14.39
N GLU A 82 -18.72 13.30 -14.17
CA GLU A 82 -19.71 13.05 -15.23
C GLU A 82 -19.88 14.23 -16.20
N ASP A 83 -19.35 15.42 -15.84
CA ASP A 83 -19.37 16.62 -16.67
C ASP A 83 -18.09 16.84 -17.50
N ASP A 84 -17.20 15.84 -17.55
CA ASP A 84 -15.90 15.89 -18.24
C ASP A 84 -14.95 17.01 -17.75
N SER A 85 -15.26 17.69 -16.63
CA SER A 85 -14.45 18.81 -16.13
C SER A 85 -13.13 18.37 -15.48
N GLY A 86 -12.95 17.07 -15.25
CA GLY A 86 -11.81 16.49 -14.56
C GLY A 86 -12.08 15.10 -14.00
N ALA A 87 -11.29 14.73 -13.00
CA ALA A 87 -11.43 13.48 -12.25
C ALA A 87 -11.03 13.68 -10.79
N ALA A 88 -11.46 12.75 -9.93
CA ALA A 88 -10.99 12.65 -8.55
C ALA A 88 -10.31 11.31 -8.29
N VAL A 89 -9.28 11.35 -7.45
CA VAL A 89 -8.54 10.18 -6.97
C VAL A 89 -8.36 10.31 -5.46
N VAL A 90 -8.59 9.23 -4.72
CA VAL A 90 -8.36 9.14 -3.29
C VAL A 90 -7.17 8.20 -3.05
N LEU A 91 -6.03 8.79 -2.68
CA LEU A 91 -4.79 8.07 -2.42
C LEU A 91 -4.58 7.82 -0.91
N LEU A 92 -3.80 6.79 -0.62
CA LEU A 92 -3.28 6.47 0.70
C LEU A 92 -1.75 6.55 0.64
N ALA A 93 -1.16 7.42 1.45
CA ALA A 93 0.28 7.66 1.48
C ALA A 93 0.74 7.95 2.92
N VAL A 94 2.00 7.65 3.23
CA VAL A 94 2.56 7.85 4.58
C VAL A 94 2.70 9.33 4.92
N ASP A 95 2.94 10.17 3.92
CA ASP A 95 3.06 11.62 4.06
C ASP A 95 2.74 12.34 2.73
N ALA A 96 2.84 13.67 2.74
CA ALA A 96 2.55 14.50 1.58
C ALA A 96 3.60 14.33 0.46
N ALA A 97 4.85 13.99 0.80
CA ALA A 97 5.90 13.81 -0.18
C ALA A 97 5.70 12.53 -0.99
N GLU A 98 5.30 11.43 -0.34
CA GLU A 98 4.88 10.21 -1.05
C GLU A 98 3.65 10.47 -1.90
N ALA A 99 2.64 11.17 -1.37
CA ALA A 99 1.42 11.48 -2.12
C ALA A 99 1.73 12.27 -3.40
N GLU A 100 2.56 13.30 -3.30
CA GLU A 100 3.02 14.09 -4.45
C GLU A 100 3.81 13.24 -5.45
N ALA A 101 4.70 12.37 -4.96
CA ALA A 101 5.48 11.49 -5.82
C ALA A 101 4.61 10.49 -6.59
N LEU A 102 3.55 9.97 -5.96
CA LEU A 102 2.57 9.09 -6.62
C LEU A 102 1.83 9.85 -7.73
N VAL A 103 1.35 11.07 -7.47
CA VAL A 103 0.64 11.85 -8.49
C VAL A 103 1.57 12.28 -9.63
N ALA A 104 2.79 12.70 -9.32
CA ALA A 104 3.78 13.08 -10.33
C ALA A 104 4.23 11.91 -11.21
N ALA A 105 4.15 10.67 -10.71
CA ALA A 105 4.47 9.45 -11.46
C ALA A 105 3.32 8.95 -12.35
N ASP A 106 2.13 9.54 -12.26
CA ASP A 106 1.01 9.23 -13.15
C ASP A 106 1.38 9.64 -14.59
N PRO A 107 1.35 8.70 -15.57
CA PRO A 107 1.66 9.02 -16.97
C PRO A 107 0.84 10.18 -17.53
N ALA A 108 -0.43 10.32 -17.13
CA ALA A 108 -1.27 11.42 -17.60
C ALA A 108 -0.83 12.78 -17.06
N VAL A 109 -0.21 12.81 -15.88
CA VAL A 109 0.36 14.02 -15.29
C VAL A 109 1.72 14.32 -15.92
N ALA A 110 2.59 13.31 -16.04
CA ALA A 110 3.91 13.45 -16.64
C ALA A 110 3.85 13.91 -18.12
N GLU A 111 2.86 13.44 -18.87
CA GLU A 111 2.61 13.84 -20.25
C GLU A 111 1.84 15.17 -20.38
N GLY A 112 1.41 15.77 -19.26
CA GLY A 112 0.70 17.04 -19.24
C GLY A 112 -0.75 16.97 -19.72
N VAL A 113 -1.32 15.77 -19.85
CA VAL A 113 -2.75 15.57 -20.14
C VAL A 113 -3.59 16.04 -18.96
N PHE A 114 -3.14 15.75 -17.73
CA PHE A 114 -3.74 16.24 -16.50
C PHE A 114 -2.80 17.23 -15.79
N ARG A 115 -3.41 18.27 -15.23
CA ARG A 115 -2.84 19.02 -14.10
C ARG A 115 -3.62 18.65 -12.84
N TYR A 116 -3.03 18.86 -11.66
CA TYR A 116 -3.65 18.41 -10.42
C TYR A 116 -3.61 19.44 -9.30
N GLN A 117 -4.50 19.23 -8.34
CA GLN A 117 -4.43 19.75 -6.98
C GLN A 117 -4.51 18.57 -6.02
N ILE A 118 -3.77 18.63 -4.92
CA ILE A 118 -3.78 17.58 -3.90
C ILE A 118 -4.04 18.19 -2.53
N HIS A 119 -4.86 17.52 -1.73
CA HIS A 119 -5.19 17.93 -0.38
C HIS A 119 -5.10 16.75 0.58
N PRO A 120 -4.45 16.89 1.76
CA PRO A 120 -4.67 15.93 2.84
C PRO A 120 -6.16 15.96 3.19
N TRP A 121 -6.75 14.79 3.34
CA TRP A 121 -8.18 14.66 3.54
C TRP A 121 -8.45 13.70 4.70
N SER A 122 -9.39 14.07 5.58
CA SER A 122 -9.85 13.23 6.68
C SER A 122 -11.32 12.91 6.45
N PRO A 123 -11.64 11.84 5.69
CA PRO A 123 -13.02 11.42 5.48
C PRO A 123 -13.67 11.08 6.81
N VAL A 124 -14.88 11.59 7.03
CA VAL A 124 -15.69 11.19 8.17
C VAL A 124 -16.24 9.77 7.90
N PRO A 125 -16.03 8.79 8.79
CA PRO A 125 -16.53 7.44 8.59
C PRO A 125 -18.02 7.36 8.97
N TRP A 126 -18.88 7.94 8.12
CA TRP A 126 -20.31 8.16 8.41
C TRP A 126 -21.08 6.91 8.84
N GLN A 127 -20.66 5.73 8.40
CA GLN A 127 -21.25 4.45 8.80
C GLN A 127 -21.36 4.29 10.32
N GLN A 128 -20.42 4.86 11.08
CA GLN A 128 -20.44 4.77 12.55
C GLN A 128 -21.55 5.62 13.20
N TYR A 129 -22.13 6.57 12.47
CA TYR A 129 -23.18 7.46 12.97
C TYR A 129 -24.58 7.05 12.53
N VAL A 130 -24.71 6.06 11.65
CA VAL A 130 -26.00 5.46 11.31
C VAL A 130 -26.45 4.62 12.51
N ARG A 131 -27.60 4.98 13.09
CA ARG A 131 -28.30 4.16 14.09
C ARG A 131 -29.48 3.49 13.40
N ASP A 132 -29.61 2.19 13.61
CA ASP A 132 -30.77 1.40 13.16
C ASP A 132 -32.06 1.84 13.87
#